data_AF-A0A7S0L9M4-F1
#
_entry.id   AF-A0A7S0L9M4-F1
#
_cell.length_a   1.000
_cell.length_b   1.000
_cell.length_c   1.000
_cell.angle_alpha   90.00
_cell.angle_beta   90.00
_cell.angle_gamma   90.00
#
_symmetry.space_group_name_H-M   'P 1'
#
loop_
_entity.id
_entity.type
_entity.pdbx_description
1 polymer ?
#
loop_
_entity_poly.entity_id
_entity_poly.type
_entity_poly.pdbx_seq_one_letter_code
_entity_poly.pdbx_strand_id
1 'polypeptide(L)'
;FLLLADGHGGALASQAARTLVLDQVIATIGDGSYEALNNAVVQAFCDVHELVIASGTTDGTTLTVVCLNATRFEINMWNVGNSLALLVDDHHQIQLGEDHSLETNRAEQ
;
A
#
# COMPACT_ATOMS: atom_id res chain seq x y z
N PHE A 1 -2.73 -0.75 11.37
CA PHE A 1 -2.47 -0.88 9.92
C PHE A 1 -2.97 -2.23 9.44
N LEU A 2 -3.43 -2.29 8.20
CA LEU A 2 -3.66 -3.51 7.42
C LEU A 2 -2.82 -3.39 6.15
N LEU A 3 -2.22 -4.49 5.70
CA LEU A 3 -1.41 -4.53 4.47
C LEU A 3 -1.80 -5.75 3.65
N LEU A 4 -2.02 -5.54 2.36
CA LEU A 4 -2.22 -6.59 1.37
C LEU A 4 -1.12 -6.45 0.30
N ALA A 5 -0.51 -7.57 -0.08
CA ALA A 5 0.47 -7.62 -1.16
C ALA A 5 0.20 -8.86 -2.02
N ASP A 6 -0.31 -8.65 -3.23
CA ASP A 6 -0.61 -9.72 -4.19
C ASP A 6 0.54 -9.89 -5.18
N GLY A 7 1.31 -10.96 -4.98
CA GLY A 7 2.53 -11.23 -5.73
C GLY A 7 2.29 -11.91 -7.07
N HIS A 8 3.09 -11.57 -8.07
CA HIS A 8 3.10 -12.20 -9.39
C HIS A 8 4.54 -12.39 -9.90
N GLY A 9 4.76 -13.37 -10.77
CA GLY A 9 6.10 -13.73 -11.26
C GLY A 9 6.94 -14.53 -10.26
N GLY A 10 6.60 -14.45 -8.97
CA GLY A 10 7.19 -15.19 -7.87
C GLY A 10 6.73 -14.61 -6.52
N ALA A 11 7.39 -15.01 -5.43
CA ALA A 11 6.96 -14.63 -4.08
C ALA A 11 7.84 -13.56 -3.42
N LEU A 12 9.02 -13.26 -3.97
CA LEU A 12 10.03 -12.44 -3.30
C LEU A 12 9.51 -11.03 -3.04
N ALA A 13 8.95 -10.37 -4.05
CA ALA A 13 8.44 -9.00 -3.93
C ALA A 13 7.33 -8.89 -2.86
N SER A 14 6.33 -9.78 -2.90
CA SER A 14 5.24 -9.77 -1.92
C SER A 14 5.71 -10.15 -0.50
N GLN A 15 6.70 -11.03 -0.36
CA GLN A 15 7.30 -11.37 0.93
C GLN A 15 8.09 -10.20 1.52
N ALA A 16 8.91 -9.53 0.71
CA ALA A 16 9.64 -8.34 1.12
C ALA A 16 8.67 -7.24 1.58
N ALA A 17 7.61 -6.97 0.80
CA ALA A 17 6.60 -5.98 1.15
C ALA A 17 5.89 -6.30 2.48
N ARG A 18 5.40 -7.54 2.66
CA ARG A 18 4.72 -7.95 3.91
C ARG A 18 5.64 -7.90 5.13
N THR A 19 6.94 -8.10 4.95
CA THR A 19 7.90 -8.16 6.05
C THR A 19 8.39 -6.76 6.46
N LEU A 20 8.61 -5.86 5.50
CA LEU A 20 9.37 -4.64 5.75
C LEU A 20 8.54 -3.36 5.79
N VAL A 21 7.46 -3.27 4.99
CA VAL A 21 6.76 -2.00 4.78
C VAL A 21 6.18 -1.44 6.08
N LEU A 22 5.41 -2.26 6.83
CA LEU A 22 4.80 -1.77 8.06
C LEU A 22 5.83 -1.46 9.15
N ASP A 23 6.89 -2.24 9.25
CA ASP A 23 7.97 -2.01 10.22
C ASP A 23 8.68 -0.68 9.93
N GLN A 24 8.99 -0.39 8.66
CA GLN A 24 9.58 0.87 8.25
C GLN A 24 8.65 2.06 8.48
N VAL A 25 7.36 1.90 8.16
CA VAL A 25 6.35 2.95 8.42
C VAL A 25 6.26 3.24 9.91
N ILE A 26 6.16 2.21 10.76
CA ILE A 26 6.06 2.38 12.21
C ILE A 26 7.33 3.01 12.80
N ALA A 27 8.50 2.71 12.24
CA ALA A 27 9.77 3.29 12.69
C ALA A 27 9.93 4.78 12.30
N THR A 28 9.23 5.24 11.27
CA THR A 28 9.42 6.58 10.68
C THR A 28 8.21 7.50 10.81
N ILE A 29 7.04 6.95 11.16
CA ILE A 29 5.80 7.72 11.35
C ILE A 29 6.00 8.74 12.48
N GLY A 30 5.83 10.01 12.13
CA GLY A 30 5.94 11.14 13.06
C GLY A 30 4.69 11.29 13.94
N ASP A 31 4.00 12.42 13.82
CA ASP A 31 2.84 12.79 14.66
C ASP A 31 1.52 12.11 14.25
N GLY A 32 1.58 11.15 13.33
CA GLY A 32 0.42 10.46 12.77
C GLY A 32 -0.54 11.36 12.00
N SER A 33 -0.14 12.57 11.61
CA SER A 33 -0.86 13.37 10.60
C SER A 33 -0.86 12.66 9.25
N TYR A 34 -1.80 12.99 8.37
CA TYR A 34 -1.82 12.47 7.01
C TYR A 34 -0.50 12.69 6.28
N GLU A 35 0.10 13.89 6.39
CA GLU A 35 1.37 14.20 5.74
C GLU A 35 2.52 13.32 6.26
N ALA A 36 2.63 13.16 7.58
CA ALA A 36 3.64 12.30 8.19
C ALA A 36 3.44 10.83 7.80
N LEU A 37 2.19 10.35 7.80
CA LEU A 37 1.82 9.02 7.34
C LEU A 37 2.16 8.81 5.87
N ASN A 38 1.78 9.75 5.01
CA ASN A 38 2.00 9.67 3.57
C ASN A 38 3.49 9.61 3.24
N ASN A 39 4.30 10.48 3.85
CA ASN A 39 5.74 10.48 3.64
C ASN A 39 6.38 9.15 4.11
N ALA A 40 5.97 8.63 5.27
CA ALA A 40 6.48 7.36 5.79
C ALA A 40 6.11 6.17 4.88
N VAL A 41 4.86 6.10 4.41
CA VAL A 41 4.39 5.01 3.53
C VAL A 41 5.04 5.07 2.16
N VAL A 42 5.09 6.25 1.54
CA VAL A 42 5.75 6.43 0.24
C VAL A 42 7.23 6.08 0.31
N GLN A 43 7.95 6.53 1.34
CA GLN A 43 9.36 6.19 1.51
C GLN A 43 9.54 4.68 1.68
N ALA A 44 8.72 4.02 2.51
CA ALA A 44 8.80 2.57 2.70
C ALA A 44 8.51 1.79 1.40
N PHE A 45 7.61 2.28 0.55
CA PHE A 45 7.34 1.68 -0.75
C PHE A 45 8.57 1.79 -1.66
N CYS A 46 9.20 2.97 -1.71
CA CYS A 46 10.43 3.19 -2.48
C CYS A 46 11.58 2.32 -1.97
N ASP A 47 11.82 2.28 -0.67
CA ASP A 47 12.94 1.52 -0.09
C ASP A 47 12.79 0.01 -0.34
N VAL A 48 11.57 -0.52 -0.22
CA VAL A 48 11.30 -1.93 -0.53
C VAL A 48 11.39 -2.19 -2.03
N HIS A 49 10.95 -1.27 -2.88
CA HIS A 49 11.10 -1.39 -4.33
C HIS A 49 12.58 -1.47 -4.74
N GLU A 50 13.42 -0.57 -4.23
CA GLU A 50 14.86 -0.58 -4.49
C GLU A 50 15.52 -1.88 -4.00
N LEU A 51 15.13 -2.39 -2.84
CA LEU A 51 15.61 -3.67 -2.32
C LEU A 51 15.23 -4.85 -3.25
N VAL A 52 13.98 -4.89 -3.72
CA VAL A 52 13.48 -5.93 -4.62
C VAL A 52 14.22 -5.87 -5.96
N ILE A 53 14.39 -4.69 -6.55
CA ILE A 53 15.16 -4.50 -7.78
C ILE A 53 16.61 -4.95 -7.60
N ALA A 54 17.25 -4.57 -6.49
CA ALA A 54 18.65 -4.92 -6.21
C ALA A 54 18.88 -6.45 -6.10
N SER A 55 17.83 -7.23 -5.82
CA SER A 55 17.91 -8.70 -5.80
C SER A 55 18.05 -9.33 -7.20
N GLY A 56 17.75 -8.59 -8.27
CA GLY A 56 17.77 -9.07 -9.65
C GLY A 56 16.55 -9.94 -10.02
N THR A 57 15.54 -10.02 -9.16
CA THR A 57 14.29 -10.70 -9.46
C THR A 57 13.44 -9.93 -10.48
N THR A 58 12.53 -10.63 -11.16
CA THR A 58 11.46 -10.04 -11.97
C THR A 58 10.09 -10.18 -11.29
N ASP A 59 10.05 -10.65 -10.04
CA ASP A 59 8.83 -10.73 -9.25
C ASP A 59 8.25 -9.34 -9.03
N GLY A 60 6.93 -9.23 -9.14
CA GLY A 60 6.18 -8.03 -8.80
C GLY A 60 5.15 -8.31 -7.72
N THR A 61 4.59 -7.25 -7.15
CA THR A 61 3.48 -7.34 -6.23
C THR A 61 2.63 -6.08 -6.35
N THR A 62 1.31 -6.21 -6.22
CA THR A 62 0.50 -5.06 -5.79
C THR A 62 0.83 -4.74 -4.33
N LEU A 63 0.44 -3.55 -3.88
CA LEU A 63 0.55 -3.18 -2.48
C LEU A 63 -0.58 -2.24 -2.07
N THR A 64 -1.38 -2.66 -1.10
CA THR A 64 -2.42 -1.83 -0.49
C THR A 64 -2.17 -1.74 1.02
N VAL A 65 -2.05 -0.53 1.55
CA VAL A 65 -1.89 -0.26 2.99
C VAL A 65 -3.05 0.59 3.48
N VAL A 66 -3.73 0.14 4.53
CA VAL A 66 -4.81 0.88 5.19
C VAL A 66 -4.41 1.23 6.62
N CYS A 67 -4.55 2.50 6.98
CA CYS A 67 -4.34 3.01 8.33
C CYS A 67 -5.65 3.58 8.89
N LEU A 68 -6.11 3.01 10.00
CA LEU A 68 -7.15 3.61 10.83
C LEU A 68 -6.49 4.46 11.91
N ASN A 69 -6.67 5.77 11.86
CA ASN A 69 -6.26 6.68 12.92
C ASN A 69 -7.47 7.02 13.81
N ALA A 70 -7.61 6.29 14.92
CA ALA A 70 -8.74 6.43 15.82
C ALA A 70 -8.80 7.80 16.52
N THR A 71 -7.65 8.41 16.84
CA THR A 71 -7.58 9.71 17.52
C THR A 71 -8.04 10.84 16.61
N ARG A 72 -7.73 10.75 15.31
CA ARG A 72 -8.13 11.73 14.30
C ARG A 72 -9.43 11.38 13.58
N PHE A 73 -10.00 10.21 13.82
CA PHE A 73 -11.18 9.67 13.13
C PHE A 73 -11.00 9.57 11.60
N GLU A 74 -9.81 9.18 11.16
CA GLU A 74 -9.44 9.12 9.75
C GLU A 74 -9.14 7.67 9.31
N ILE A 75 -9.50 7.35 8.06
CA ILE A 75 -9.04 6.16 7.35
C ILE A 75 -8.21 6.64 6.17
N ASN A 76 -6.93 6.28 6.18
CA ASN A 76 -6.00 6.59 5.09
C ASN A 76 -5.64 5.30 4.34
N MET A 77 -5.54 5.38 3.02
CA MET A 77 -5.21 4.24 2.18
C MET A 77 -4.19 4.65 1.11
N TRP A 78 -3.19 3.78 0.92
CA TRP A 78 -2.20 3.86 -0.15
C TRP A 78 -2.27 2.60 -0.99
N ASN A 79 -2.39 2.76 -2.32
CA ASN A 79 -2.52 1.65 -3.27
C ASN A 79 -1.51 1.78 -4.40
N VAL A 80 -0.94 0.66 -4.80
CA VAL A 80 -0.20 0.50 -6.06
C VAL A 80 -0.63 -0.83 -6.69
N GLY A 81 -1.16 -0.77 -7.91
CA GLY A 81 -1.70 -1.93 -8.63
C GLY A 81 -3.22 -2.04 -8.54
N ASN A 82 -3.76 -3.22 -8.80
CA ASN A 82 -5.20 -3.47 -8.94
C ASN A 82 -5.83 -4.15 -7.71
N SER A 83 -5.11 -4.22 -6.59
CA SER A 83 -5.71 -4.60 -5.32
C SER A 83 -6.63 -3.50 -4.81
N LEU A 84 -7.63 -3.88 -4.03
CA LEU A 84 -8.74 -3.00 -3.63
C LEU A 84 -9.05 -3.14 -2.14
N ALA A 85 -9.46 -2.03 -1.54
CA ALA A 85 -10.02 -1.99 -0.19
C ALA A 85 -11.41 -1.35 -0.23
N LEU A 86 -12.33 -1.88 0.58
CA LEU A 86 -13.69 -1.34 0.72
C LEU A 86 -13.91 -0.90 2.16
N LEU A 87 -14.47 0.28 2.35
CA LEU A 87 -15.12 0.67 3.59
C LEU A 87 -16.59 0.28 3.49
N VAL A 88 -17.04 -0.58 4.40
CA VAL A 88 -18.41 -1.08 4.42
C VAL A 88 -19.10 -0.55 5.68
N ASP A 89 -20.28 0.05 5.50
CA ASP A 89 -21.21 0.40 6.57
C ASP A 89 -22.55 -0.33 6.37
N ASP A 90 -23.54 -0.04 7.22
CA ASP A 90 -24.85 -0.70 7.20
C ASP A 90 -25.63 -0.50 5.87
N HIS A 91 -25.21 0.42 5.01
CA HIS A 91 -25.94 0.85 3.82
C HIS A 91 -25.07 0.92 2.56
N HIS A 92 -23.76 1.03 2.67
CA HIS A 92 -22.85 1.34 1.58
C HIS A 92 -21.62 0.44 1.56
N GLN A 93 -21.10 0.26 0.35
CA GLN A 93 -19.76 -0.27 0.10
C GLN A 93 -19.00 0.80 -0.67
N ILE A 94 -18.07 1.46 -0.01
CA ILE A 94 -17.30 2.57 -0.56
C ILE A 94 -15.92 2.03 -0.92
N GLN A 95 -15.58 2.07 -2.20
CA GLN A 95 -14.23 1.75 -2.62
C GLN A 95 -13.27 2.81 -2.09
N LEU A 96 -12.23 2.36 -1.41
CA LEU A 96 -11.11 3.19 -1.03
C LEU A 96 -10.09 3.12 -2.17
N GLY A 97 -9.60 4.29 -2.62
CA GLY A 97 -8.59 4.44 -3.66
C GLY A 97 -9.04 4.01 -5.06
N GLU A 98 -8.07 3.97 -5.98
CA GLU A 98 -8.29 3.67 -7.40
C GLU A 98 -7.69 2.32 -7.79
N ASP A 99 -8.35 1.63 -8.72
CA ASP A 99 -7.80 0.47 -9.41
C ASP A 99 -6.80 0.98 -10.46
N HIS A 100 -5.54 0.55 -10.39
CA HIS A 100 -4.52 0.92 -11.36
C HIS A 100 -4.40 -0.09 -12.52
N SER A 101 -5.51 -0.73 -12.90
CA SER A 101 -5.58 -1.58 -14.10
C SER A 101 -5.70 -0.75 -15.38
N LEU A 102 -4.89 -1.07 -16.39
CA LEU A 102 -4.92 -0.45 -17.72
C LEU A 102 -6.27 -0.64 -18.43
N GLU A 103 -7.05 -1.66 -18.05
CA GLU A 103 -8.33 -1.98 -18.68
C GLU A 103 -9.46 -1.07 -18.20
N THR A 104 -9.38 -0.62 -16.94
CA THR A 104 -10.47 0.07 -16.24
C THR A 104 -10.13 1.54 -15.94
N ASN A 105 -8.85 1.88 -15.81
CA ASN A 105 -8.39 3.23 -15.48
C ASN A 105 -7.73 3.93 -16.68
N ARG A 106 -8.44 4.91 -17.26
CA ARG A 106 -7.94 5.70 -18.40
C ARG A 106 -6.74 6.58 -18.06
N ALA A 107 -6.52 6.93 -16.79
CA ALA A 107 -5.37 7.74 -16.41
C ALA A 107 -4.06 6.94 -16.46
N GLU A 108 -4.15 5.61 -16.42
CA GLU A 108 -3.00 4.69 -16.48
C GLU A 108 -2.63 4.29 -17.93
N GLN A 109 -3.45 4.65 -18.93
CA GLN A 109 -3.26 4.34 -20.36
C GLN A 109 -2.36 5.36 -21.06
#